data_AF-A0A259S329-F1
#
_entry.id   AF-A0A259S329-F1
#
_cell.length_a   1.000
_cell.length_b   1.000
_cell.length_c   1.000
_cell.angle_alpha   90.00
_cell.angle_beta   90.00
_cell.angle_gamma   90.00
#
_symmetry.space_group_name_H-M   'P 1'
#
loop_
_entity.id
_entity.type
_entity.pdbx_description
1 polymer ?
#
loop_
_entity_poly.entity_id
_entity_poly.type
_entity_poly.pdbx_seq_one_letter_code
_entity_poly.pdbx_strand_id
1 'polypeptide(L)'
;MRWLTGERDYTPGGRGFMAQAWDRFVPPPALWDEALRVLKPGGFLVSFAGARTVDLMGLSIRLAGFEVRDILAWIRADAFAKAPGILKSGHEPIVMARKPLRGTLAANEARWGTGSLNIEGSRTPYRSAADEDETKTKNAHGQFGTRHGGNAVFGDFGDGLREDYNPPGRWPTNVLLDEAAAIMLDDASPVTRSRKSSPRRASAPGAGGFRTTHTGAEHDDVGGPSRFYPVVEPAGLSPQDLLLAGQAGFHYAGRATAKERPVAPDGTKHSTVKPLTVMHWLVNLVSMPGQVILDPFGGSGTTAEAAIDLGREVTIIEAESEFIPLIEQRVERALSRRSDTPRA
;
A
#
# COMPACT_ATOMS: atom_id res chain seq x y z
N MET A 1 14.36 -23.03 14.25
CA MET A 1 14.42 -22.55 12.85
C MET A 1 15.87 -22.20 12.55
N ARG A 2 16.48 -22.75 11.49
CA ARG A 2 17.94 -22.66 11.23
C ARG A 2 18.48 -21.23 11.09
N TRP A 3 17.64 -20.29 10.64
CA TRP A 3 17.97 -18.86 10.59
C TRP A 3 18.38 -18.27 11.95
N LEU A 4 17.77 -18.75 13.05
CA LEU A 4 18.07 -18.28 14.41
C LEU A 4 19.42 -18.79 14.93
N THR A 5 19.98 -19.84 14.31
CA THR A 5 21.30 -20.41 14.64
C THR A 5 22.39 -19.94 13.67
N GLY A 6 22.14 -18.87 12.91
CA GLY A 6 23.13 -18.23 12.02
C GLY A 6 23.13 -18.72 10.58
N GLU A 7 22.29 -19.70 10.21
CA GLU A 7 22.22 -20.23 8.84
C GLU A 7 21.29 -19.35 7.98
N ARG A 8 21.75 -18.17 7.61
CA ARG A 8 20.93 -17.08 7.06
C ARG A 8 20.46 -17.29 5.63
N ASP A 9 21.05 -18.20 4.89
CA ASP A 9 20.73 -18.59 3.51
C ASP A 9 19.82 -19.84 3.44
N TYR A 10 19.66 -20.57 4.55
CA TYR A 10 18.96 -21.85 4.56
C TYR A 10 17.54 -21.73 4.01
N THR A 11 17.24 -22.58 3.02
CA THR A 11 15.91 -22.76 2.44
C THR A 11 15.54 -24.24 2.49
N PRO A 12 14.35 -24.63 2.99
CA PRO A 12 13.90 -26.02 2.97
C PRO A 12 13.85 -26.62 1.57
N GLY A 13 14.09 -27.94 1.49
CA GLY A 13 13.82 -28.72 0.29
C GLY A 13 12.31 -28.84 0.03
N GLY A 14 11.92 -28.84 -1.24
CA GLY A 14 10.51 -28.89 -1.66
C GLY A 14 10.34 -28.46 -3.12
N ARG A 15 9.09 -28.46 -3.58
CA ARG A 15 8.67 -27.88 -4.87
C ARG A 15 7.79 -26.67 -4.60
N GLY A 16 8.01 -25.58 -5.34
CA GLY A 16 7.16 -24.40 -5.35
C GLY A 16 5.98 -24.51 -6.32
N PHE A 17 5.38 -23.38 -6.68
CA PHE A 17 4.27 -23.32 -7.62
C PHE A 17 4.69 -23.82 -9.00
N MET A 18 3.82 -24.60 -9.66
CA MET A 18 4.13 -25.22 -10.96
C MET A 18 5.44 -26.03 -10.98
N ALA A 19 5.82 -26.61 -9.83
CA ALA A 19 7.06 -27.33 -9.60
C ALA A 19 8.37 -26.50 -9.70
N GLN A 20 8.27 -25.18 -9.69
CA GLN A 20 9.43 -24.29 -9.73
C GLN A 20 10.23 -24.30 -8.42
N ALA A 21 11.50 -23.92 -8.49
CA ALA A 21 12.40 -23.89 -7.34
C ALA A 21 12.40 -22.55 -6.59
N TRP A 22 12.10 -21.44 -7.27
CA TRP A 22 12.27 -20.08 -6.77
C TRP A 22 11.25 -19.66 -5.69
N ASP A 23 10.05 -20.24 -5.65
CA ASP A 23 9.02 -20.00 -4.62
C ASP A 23 8.73 -21.20 -3.71
N ARG A 24 9.62 -22.21 -3.67
CA ARG A 24 9.49 -23.36 -2.76
C ARG A 24 9.41 -22.96 -1.28
N PHE A 25 9.85 -21.76 -0.95
CA PHE A 25 9.78 -21.13 0.37
C PHE A 25 9.81 -19.60 0.22
N VAL A 26 9.67 -18.88 1.33
CA VAL A 26 9.94 -17.43 1.35
C VAL A 26 11.45 -17.16 1.20
N PRO A 27 11.88 -16.02 0.62
CA PRO A 27 13.29 -15.67 0.54
C PRO A 27 13.96 -15.62 1.93
N PRO A 28 15.16 -16.19 2.09
CA PRO A 28 15.83 -16.32 3.38
C PRO A 28 16.49 -14.99 3.82
N PRO A 29 16.86 -14.83 5.11
CA PRO A 29 17.44 -13.60 5.64
C PRO A 29 18.62 -13.03 4.84
N ALA A 30 19.47 -13.90 4.28
CA ALA A 30 20.62 -13.50 3.46
C ALA A 30 20.24 -12.68 2.21
N LEU A 31 19.06 -12.91 1.61
CA LEU A 31 18.58 -12.10 0.50
C LEU A 31 18.13 -10.71 0.97
N TRP A 32 17.48 -10.65 2.13
CA TRP A 32 17.07 -9.40 2.75
C TRP A 32 18.26 -8.61 3.32
N ASP A 33 19.36 -9.26 3.70
CA ASP A 33 20.61 -8.59 4.07
C ASP A 33 21.16 -7.76 2.91
N GLU A 34 21.14 -8.31 1.69
CA GLU A 34 21.55 -7.60 0.48
C GLU A 34 20.60 -6.45 0.13
N ALA A 35 19.29 -6.65 0.28
CA ALA A 35 18.30 -5.57 0.15
C ALA A 35 18.53 -4.46 1.19
N LEU A 36 18.79 -4.82 2.46
CA LEU A 36 19.10 -3.86 3.51
C LEU A 36 20.42 -3.14 3.23
N ARG A 37 21.44 -3.82 2.68
CA ARG A 37 22.75 -3.25 2.35
C ARG A 37 22.60 -2.07 1.38
N VAL A 38 21.82 -2.23 0.32
CA VAL A 38 21.65 -1.20 -0.74
C VAL A 38 20.62 -0.13 -0.41
N LEU A 39 19.58 -0.43 0.38
CA LEU A 39 18.51 0.52 0.69
C LEU A 39 19.02 1.72 1.52
N LYS A 40 18.51 2.93 1.25
CA LYS A 40 18.84 4.13 2.05
C LYS A 40 18.23 4.02 3.46
N PRO A 41 18.85 4.60 4.52
CA PRO A 41 18.24 4.67 5.86
C PRO A 41 16.83 5.27 5.83
N GLY A 42 15.88 4.68 6.56
CA GLY A 42 14.46 5.07 6.47
C GLY A 42 13.75 4.69 5.16
N GLY A 43 14.43 4.09 4.18
CA GLY A 43 13.81 3.56 2.97
C GLY A 43 12.89 2.37 3.28
N PHE A 44 11.84 2.21 2.48
CA PHE A 44 10.83 1.18 2.65
C PHE A 44 11.09 -0.06 1.78
N LEU A 45 10.56 -1.19 2.24
CA LEU A 45 10.51 -2.48 1.60
C LEU A 45 9.05 -2.94 1.60
N VAL A 46 8.53 -3.35 0.45
CA VAL A 46 7.22 -4.01 0.32
C VAL A 46 7.41 -5.36 -0.34
N SER A 47 6.93 -6.43 0.30
CA SER A 47 7.10 -7.80 -0.20
C SER A 47 5.78 -8.57 -0.13
N PHE A 48 5.27 -8.96 -1.30
CA PHE A 48 4.14 -9.90 -1.38
C PHE A 48 4.52 -11.24 -0.76
N ALA A 49 3.61 -11.83 0.01
CA ALA A 49 3.78 -13.14 0.63
C ALA A 49 2.55 -14.03 0.38
N GLY A 50 2.65 -15.31 0.71
CA GLY A 50 1.48 -16.19 0.77
C GLY A 50 0.73 -15.99 2.10
N ALA A 51 -0.60 -16.09 2.09
CA ALA A 51 -1.41 -16.03 3.33
C ALA A 51 -1.07 -17.12 4.39
N ARG A 52 -0.29 -18.13 4.01
CA ARG A 52 0.21 -19.23 4.88
C ARG A 52 1.70 -19.11 5.23
N THR A 53 2.38 -18.08 4.73
CA THR A 53 3.84 -17.89 4.87
C THR A 53 4.24 -16.44 5.15
N VAL A 54 3.29 -15.53 5.33
CA VAL A 54 3.53 -14.12 5.65
C VAL A 54 4.23 -13.93 7.00
N ASP A 55 3.98 -14.82 7.95
CA ASP A 55 4.69 -14.92 9.23
C ASP A 55 6.18 -15.23 9.03
N LEU A 56 6.48 -16.22 8.18
CA LEU A 56 7.84 -16.61 7.83
C LEU A 56 8.55 -15.52 7.02
N MET A 57 7.83 -14.87 6.09
CA MET A 57 8.33 -13.72 5.33
C MET A 57 8.70 -12.55 6.26
N GLY A 58 7.77 -12.18 7.15
CA GLY A 58 7.98 -11.11 8.13
C GLY A 58 9.11 -11.44 9.10
N LEU A 59 9.25 -12.69 9.51
CA LEU A 59 10.38 -13.14 10.33
C LEU A 59 11.72 -13.07 9.57
N SER A 60 11.74 -13.49 8.31
CA SER A 60 12.93 -13.41 7.44
C SER A 60 13.44 -11.97 7.31
N ILE A 61 12.52 -11.05 7.00
CA ILE A 61 12.76 -9.61 6.88
C ILE A 61 13.21 -8.98 8.21
N ARG A 62 12.60 -9.36 9.35
CA ARG A 62 13.02 -8.93 10.69
C ARG A 62 14.43 -9.40 11.04
N LEU A 63 14.78 -10.65 10.71
CA LEU A 63 16.09 -11.22 11.00
C LEU A 63 17.23 -10.60 10.16
N ALA A 64 16.90 -9.94 9.04
CA ALA A 64 17.82 -9.07 8.31
C ALA A 64 18.04 -7.69 8.95
N GLY A 65 17.18 -7.28 9.90
CA GLY A 65 17.31 -5.99 10.61
C GLY A 65 16.37 -4.90 10.11
N PHE A 66 15.36 -5.21 9.31
CA PHE A 66 14.28 -4.29 8.98
C PHE A 66 13.28 -4.13 10.13
N GLU A 67 12.76 -2.91 10.30
CA GLU A 67 11.54 -2.66 11.08
C GLU A 67 10.32 -3.08 10.25
N VAL A 68 9.70 -4.23 10.50
CA VAL A 68 8.36 -4.51 9.94
C VAL A 68 7.36 -3.54 10.56
N ARG A 69 6.76 -2.70 9.70
CA ARG A 69 5.89 -1.58 10.06
C ARG A 69 4.42 -1.97 10.04
N ASP A 70 4.00 -2.76 9.04
CA ASP A 70 2.61 -3.20 8.85
C ASP A 70 2.55 -4.47 7.99
N ILE A 71 1.39 -5.11 7.93
CA ILE A 71 1.04 -6.13 6.94
C ILE A 71 -0.16 -5.60 6.15
N LEU A 72 0.07 -5.21 4.90
CA LEU A 72 -0.99 -4.74 4.02
C LEU A 72 -1.75 -5.97 3.48
N ALA A 73 -3.07 -5.91 3.38
CA ALA A 73 -3.90 -6.99 2.86
C ALA A 73 -4.62 -6.55 1.59
N TRP A 74 -4.21 -7.08 0.44
CA TRP A 74 -4.98 -6.95 -0.80
C TRP A 74 -6.06 -8.03 -0.84
N ILE A 75 -7.30 -7.64 -0.53
CA ILE A 75 -8.47 -8.50 -0.50
C ILE A 75 -8.90 -8.81 -1.94
N ARG A 76 -9.23 -10.08 -2.20
CA ARG A 76 -9.63 -10.57 -3.53
C ARG A 76 -10.88 -11.43 -3.46
N ALA A 77 -11.98 -10.92 -4.01
CA ALA A 77 -13.21 -11.69 -4.16
C ALA A 77 -13.03 -12.87 -5.14
N ASP A 78 -12.15 -12.73 -6.14
CA ASP A 78 -11.98 -13.65 -7.27
C ASP A 78 -11.20 -14.97 -6.98
N ALA A 79 -10.66 -15.17 -5.78
CA ALA A 79 -9.41 -15.95 -5.66
C ALA A 79 -9.42 -17.49 -5.93
N PHE A 80 -10.56 -18.19 -5.83
CA PHE A 80 -10.73 -19.67 -5.86
C PHE A 80 -9.97 -20.51 -4.79
N ALA A 81 -10.57 -21.65 -4.40
CA ALA A 81 -9.90 -22.67 -3.57
C ALA A 81 -8.91 -23.49 -4.41
N LYS A 82 -7.82 -23.97 -3.79
CA LYS A 82 -6.74 -24.71 -4.48
C LYS A 82 -6.76 -26.23 -4.26
N ALA A 83 -7.47 -26.70 -3.24
CA ALA A 83 -7.69 -28.11 -2.96
C ALA A 83 -8.98 -28.27 -2.12
N PRO A 84 -9.58 -29.48 -2.06
CA PRO A 84 -10.61 -29.80 -1.07
C PRO A 84 -10.11 -29.62 0.37
N GLY A 85 -11.01 -29.32 1.30
CA GLY A 85 -10.69 -29.28 2.74
C GLY A 85 -9.85 -28.10 3.22
N ILE A 86 -9.49 -27.14 2.36
CA ILE A 86 -8.73 -25.93 2.74
C ILE A 86 -9.47 -24.63 2.41
N LEU A 87 -9.21 -23.58 3.20
CA LEU A 87 -9.72 -22.25 2.91
C LEU A 87 -9.11 -21.66 1.62
N LYS A 88 -9.97 -21.08 0.77
CA LYS A 88 -9.62 -20.16 -0.31
C LYS A 88 -8.83 -18.98 0.25
N SER A 89 -7.71 -18.61 -0.38
CA SER A 89 -6.92 -17.44 0.02
C SER A 89 -7.60 -16.17 -0.46
N GLY A 90 -8.53 -15.63 0.34
CA GLY A 90 -9.29 -14.41 0.02
C GLY A 90 -8.48 -13.10 0.03
N HIS A 91 -7.16 -13.16 0.24
CA HIS A 91 -6.26 -12.02 0.16
C HIS A 91 -4.85 -12.45 -0.31
N GLU A 92 -4.06 -11.49 -0.80
CA GLU A 92 -2.59 -11.56 -0.85
C GLU A 92 -2.02 -10.58 0.19
N PRO A 93 -1.30 -11.06 1.22
CA PRO A 93 -0.66 -10.19 2.18
C PRO A 93 0.66 -9.62 1.63
N ILE A 94 1.01 -8.42 2.08
CA ILE A 94 2.22 -7.69 1.70
C ILE A 94 2.90 -7.24 3.00
N VAL A 95 4.10 -7.75 3.27
CA VAL A 95 4.90 -7.26 4.39
C VAL A 95 5.43 -5.88 4.04
N MET A 96 5.05 -4.85 4.79
CA MET A 96 5.64 -3.52 4.71
C MET A 96 6.67 -3.36 5.82
N ALA A 97 7.92 -3.11 5.44
CA ALA A 97 9.02 -2.90 6.36
C ALA A 97 9.84 -1.65 5.99
N ARG A 98 10.69 -1.20 6.90
CA ARG A 98 11.53 -0.02 6.71
C ARG A 98 12.94 -0.30 7.25
N LYS A 99 13.97 0.14 6.53
CA LYS A 99 15.34 0.15 7.07
C LYS A 99 15.38 1.12 8.26
N PRO A 100 15.98 0.75 9.41
CA PRO A 100 16.05 1.62 10.57
C PRO A 100 16.54 3.04 10.22
N LEU A 101 15.95 4.03 10.88
CA LEU A 101 16.35 5.43 10.74
C LEU A 101 17.76 5.63 11.28
N ARG A 102 18.54 6.52 10.65
CA ARG A 102 19.78 7.05 11.24
C ARG A 102 19.51 8.43 11.83
N GLY A 103 19.30 8.50 13.14
CA GLY A 103 18.85 9.73 13.81
C GLY A 103 17.33 9.91 13.74
N THR A 104 16.85 11.16 13.74
CA THR A 104 15.42 11.48 13.71
C THR A 104 14.81 11.31 12.32
N LEU A 105 13.48 11.22 12.24
CA LEU A 105 12.74 11.15 10.98
C LEU A 105 13.09 12.31 10.04
N ALA A 106 12.96 13.54 10.52
CA ALA A 106 13.30 14.76 9.77
C ALA A 106 14.77 14.78 9.29
N ALA A 107 15.71 14.25 10.08
CA ALA A 107 17.11 14.12 9.65
C ALA A 107 17.32 13.08 8.55
N ASN A 108 16.47 12.04 8.46
CA ASN A 108 16.52 11.07 7.37
C ASN A 108 15.90 11.66 6.09
N GLU A 109 14.78 12.37 6.22
CA GLU A 109 14.11 13.05 5.11
C GLU A 109 15.03 14.11 4.48
N ALA A 110 15.60 15.00 5.30
CA ALA A 110 16.51 16.05 4.84
C ALA A 110 17.80 15.53 4.18
N ARG A 111 18.29 14.33 4.56
CA ARG A 111 19.57 13.79 4.07
C ARG A 111 19.43 12.76 2.94
N TRP A 112 18.38 11.96 2.95
CA TRP A 112 18.20 10.83 2.03
C TRP A 112 16.88 10.88 1.24
N GLY A 113 15.95 11.77 1.61
CA GLY A 113 14.59 11.84 1.08
C GLY A 113 13.66 10.75 1.62
N THR A 114 14.10 9.95 2.60
CA THR A 114 13.45 8.72 3.03
C THR A 114 13.12 8.73 4.52
N GLY A 115 12.04 8.04 4.91
CA GLY A 115 11.67 7.85 6.32
C GLY A 115 10.15 7.80 6.55
N SER A 116 9.42 8.66 5.83
CA SER A 116 7.96 8.75 5.84
C SER A 116 7.32 8.08 4.63
N LEU A 117 6.06 7.65 4.78
CA LEU A 117 5.21 7.27 3.67
C LEU A 117 4.72 8.54 2.94
N ASN A 118 4.49 8.44 1.63
CA ASN A 118 3.86 9.48 0.84
C ASN A 118 2.33 9.48 1.08
N ILE A 119 1.93 9.92 2.26
CA ILE A 119 0.52 9.94 2.67
C ILE A 119 -0.29 10.90 1.80
N GLU A 120 0.21 12.12 1.57
CA GLU A 120 -0.53 13.14 0.80
C GLU A 120 -0.77 12.71 -0.64
N GLY A 121 0.24 12.13 -1.30
CA GLY A 121 0.08 11.57 -2.64
C GLY A 121 -0.74 10.28 -2.70
N SER A 122 -1.05 9.65 -1.56
CA SER A 122 -1.73 8.34 -1.48
C SER A 122 -3.02 8.38 -0.66
N ARG A 123 -3.65 9.54 -0.51
CA ARG A 123 -4.94 9.66 0.20
C ARG A 123 -6.05 8.94 -0.57
N THR A 124 -6.95 8.29 0.15
CA THR A 124 -8.17 7.71 -0.44
C THR A 124 -9.13 8.86 -0.78
N PRO A 125 -9.55 9.05 -2.03
CA PRO A 125 -10.40 10.17 -2.42
C PRO A 125 -11.79 10.06 -1.78
N TYR A 126 -12.46 11.21 -1.63
CA TYR A 126 -13.87 11.26 -1.20
C TYR A 126 -14.78 10.74 -2.32
N ARG A 127 -15.88 10.08 -1.93
CA ARG A 127 -16.86 9.52 -2.89
C ARG A 127 -17.94 10.51 -3.32
N SER A 128 -18.11 11.61 -2.60
CA SER A 128 -19.07 12.68 -2.89
C SER A 128 -18.78 13.91 -2.03
N ALA A 129 -19.38 15.06 -2.36
CA ALA A 129 -19.34 16.25 -1.51
C ALA A 129 -19.85 15.98 -0.08
N ALA A 130 -20.86 15.11 0.09
CA ALA A 130 -21.36 14.73 1.42
C ALA A 130 -20.34 13.90 2.24
N ASP A 131 -19.53 13.06 1.57
CA ASP A 131 -18.46 12.25 2.17
C ASP A 131 -17.24 13.11 2.58
N GLU A 132 -16.99 14.16 1.80
CA GLU A 132 -16.01 15.21 2.08
C GLU A 132 -16.43 16.09 3.26
N ASP A 133 -17.65 16.67 3.20
CA ASP A 133 -18.24 17.50 4.25
C ASP A 133 -18.28 16.77 5.60
N GLU A 134 -18.70 15.50 5.61
CA GLU A 134 -18.67 14.62 6.78
C GLU A 134 -17.27 14.56 7.42
N THR A 135 -16.24 14.33 6.60
CA THR A 135 -14.87 14.14 7.09
C THR A 135 -14.29 15.42 7.67
N LYS A 136 -14.56 16.56 7.02
CA LYS A 136 -14.05 17.88 7.40
C LYS A 136 -14.79 18.42 8.64
N THR A 137 -16.12 18.30 8.68
CA THR A 137 -16.92 18.76 9.83
C THR A 137 -16.70 17.93 11.10
N LYS A 138 -16.45 16.61 11.00
CA LYS A 138 -16.10 15.76 12.16
C LYS A 138 -14.81 16.22 12.86
N ASN A 139 -13.85 16.78 12.11
CA ASN A 139 -12.50 17.10 12.58
C ASN A 139 -12.20 18.62 12.61
N ALA A 140 -13.24 19.45 12.67
CA ALA A 140 -13.15 20.91 12.83
C ALA A 140 -12.75 21.33 14.26
N HIS A 141 -11.59 20.87 14.73
CA HIS A 141 -11.16 21.09 16.12
C HIS A 141 -10.78 22.55 16.44
N GLY A 142 -10.37 23.33 15.44
CA GLY A 142 -10.00 24.74 15.58
C GLY A 142 -11.21 25.61 15.90
N GLN A 143 -12.37 25.34 15.27
CA GLN A 143 -13.64 26.01 15.55
C GLN A 143 -14.10 25.90 17.02
N PHE A 144 -13.61 24.88 17.76
CA PHE A 144 -13.96 24.65 19.16
C PHE A 144 -12.81 24.90 20.14
N GLY A 145 -11.69 25.48 19.69
CA GLY A 145 -10.54 25.79 20.55
C GLY A 145 -9.93 24.56 21.23
N THR A 146 -10.04 23.39 20.62
CA THR A 146 -9.59 22.13 21.22
C THR A 146 -8.07 22.03 21.20
N ARG A 147 -7.46 21.62 22.31
CA ARG A 147 -6.00 21.43 22.41
C ARG A 147 -5.55 20.03 22.02
N HIS A 148 -4.29 19.93 21.59
CA HIS A 148 -3.57 18.67 21.50
C HIS A 148 -3.44 18.02 22.90
N GLY A 149 -3.29 16.71 22.93
CA GLY A 149 -3.07 15.97 24.19
C GLY A 149 -2.49 14.58 23.92
N GLY A 150 -1.46 14.22 24.68
CA GLY A 150 -0.72 12.97 24.50
C GLY A 150 -1.43 11.69 24.93
N ASN A 151 -0.95 10.58 24.36
CA ASN A 151 -1.32 9.21 24.71
C ASN A 151 -0.04 8.37 24.91
N ALA A 152 0.03 7.60 26.00
CA ALA A 152 1.17 6.71 26.30
C ALA A 152 1.47 5.67 25.20
N VAL A 153 0.50 5.36 24.32
CA VAL A 153 0.68 4.42 23.20
C VAL A 153 1.22 5.08 21.93
N PHE A 154 0.87 6.34 21.67
CA PHE A 154 1.15 7.01 20.38
C PHE A 154 2.06 8.25 20.49
N GLY A 155 2.46 8.62 21.71
CA GLY A 155 3.31 9.78 21.99
C GLY A 155 2.54 11.00 22.47
N ASP A 156 3.28 12.05 22.82
CA ASP A 156 2.71 13.37 23.06
C ASP A 156 2.66 14.16 21.76
N PHE A 157 1.51 14.75 21.44
CA PHE A 157 1.24 15.37 20.14
C PHE A 157 1.50 16.89 20.15
N GLY A 158 2.33 17.36 21.07
CA GLY A 158 2.70 18.76 21.25
C GLY A 158 1.68 19.58 22.05
N ASP A 159 2.12 20.77 22.44
CA ASP A 159 1.39 21.77 23.22
C ASP A 159 0.85 22.89 22.30
N GLY A 160 -0.42 22.77 21.91
CA GLY A 160 -1.06 23.74 21.01
C GLY A 160 -2.57 23.59 20.88
N LEU A 161 -3.20 24.56 20.21
CA LEU A 161 -4.55 24.41 19.67
C LEU A 161 -4.49 23.53 18.41
N ARG A 162 -5.46 22.64 18.24
CA ARG A 162 -5.64 21.84 17.04
C ARG A 162 -6.29 22.73 15.98
N GLU A 163 -5.79 22.68 14.76
CA GLU A 163 -6.43 23.32 13.61
C GLU A 163 -7.61 22.48 13.08
N ASP A 164 -8.41 23.07 12.18
CA ASP A 164 -9.43 22.32 11.43
C ASP A 164 -8.76 21.40 10.42
N TYR A 165 -9.04 20.10 10.49
CA TYR A 165 -8.45 19.12 9.59
C TYR A 165 -9.19 19.10 8.25
N ASN A 166 -8.61 19.77 7.25
CA ASN A 166 -9.15 19.95 5.90
C ASN A 166 -8.29 19.25 4.83
N PRO A 167 -8.14 17.91 4.83
CA PRO A 167 -7.30 17.20 3.86
C PRO A 167 -8.00 17.04 2.50
N PRO A 168 -7.24 16.81 1.42
CA PRO A 168 -7.78 16.51 0.09
C PRO A 168 -8.37 15.08 -0.05
N GLY A 169 -8.29 14.27 1.01
CA GLY A 169 -8.85 12.92 1.04
C GLY A 169 -8.67 12.25 2.41
N ARG A 170 -9.15 11.01 2.53
CA ARG A 170 -9.00 10.17 3.74
C ARG A 170 -7.58 9.62 3.87
N TRP A 171 -7.19 9.21 5.07
CA TRP A 171 -5.88 8.56 5.28
C TRP A 171 -5.87 7.18 4.61
N PRO A 172 -4.80 6.75 3.92
CA PRO A 172 -4.71 5.40 3.37
C PRO A 172 -4.75 4.35 4.49
N THR A 173 -5.40 3.22 4.25
CA THR A 173 -5.43 2.10 5.20
C THR A 173 -4.52 0.97 4.73
N ASN A 174 -4.23 0.03 5.64
CA ASN A 174 -3.47 -1.18 5.36
C ASN A 174 -4.31 -2.30 4.72
N VAL A 175 -5.55 -2.02 4.28
CA VAL A 175 -6.42 -3.00 3.61
C VAL A 175 -6.86 -2.43 2.28
N LEU A 176 -6.46 -3.08 1.19
CA LEU A 176 -6.83 -2.71 -0.17
C LEU A 176 -7.97 -3.64 -0.60
N LEU A 177 -9.09 -3.08 -1.04
CA LEU A 177 -10.21 -3.85 -1.57
C LEU A 177 -10.12 -3.95 -3.10
N ASP A 178 -10.61 -5.06 -3.66
CA ASP A 178 -11.09 -5.06 -5.05
C ASP A 178 -12.54 -4.54 -5.08
N GLU A 179 -12.99 -3.97 -6.20
CA GLU A 179 -14.37 -3.49 -6.40
C GLU A 179 -15.41 -4.55 -6.06
N ALA A 180 -15.20 -5.82 -6.43
CA ALA A 180 -16.15 -6.88 -6.09
C ALA A 180 -16.29 -7.03 -4.57
N ALA A 181 -15.21 -7.00 -3.79
CA ALA A 181 -15.25 -6.98 -2.34
C ALA A 181 -15.81 -5.66 -1.78
N ALA A 182 -15.60 -4.52 -2.45
CA ALA A 182 -16.16 -3.23 -2.07
C ALA A 182 -17.68 -3.18 -2.27
N ILE A 183 -18.19 -3.67 -3.40
CA ILE A 183 -19.62 -3.85 -3.69
C ILE A 183 -20.21 -4.84 -2.70
N MET A 184 -19.60 -6.03 -2.50
CA MET A 184 -20.09 -6.99 -1.51
C MET A 184 -20.12 -6.44 -0.08
N LEU A 185 -19.17 -5.57 0.28
CA LEU A 185 -19.14 -4.88 1.57
C LEU A 185 -20.23 -3.81 1.69
N ASP A 186 -20.51 -3.08 0.60
CA ASP A 186 -21.56 -2.06 0.52
C ASP A 186 -22.97 -2.67 0.44
N ASP A 187 -23.13 -3.85 -0.18
CA ASP A 187 -24.38 -4.62 -0.25
C ASP A 187 -24.69 -5.33 1.07
N ALA A 188 -23.68 -5.93 1.72
CA ALA A 188 -23.85 -6.67 2.98
C ALA A 188 -24.09 -5.75 4.19
N SER A 189 -23.80 -4.45 4.06
CA SER A 189 -24.02 -3.43 5.09
C SER A 189 -24.87 -2.30 4.51
N PRO A 190 -26.20 -2.32 4.67
CA PRO A 190 -27.06 -1.31 4.07
C PRO A 190 -26.62 0.09 4.47
N VAL A 191 -26.59 1.00 3.49
CA VAL A 191 -26.22 2.43 3.58
C VAL A 191 -26.40 2.97 4.99
N THR A 192 -25.29 3.05 5.74
CA THR A 192 -25.38 3.31 7.17
C THR A 192 -25.74 4.78 7.39
N ARG A 193 -26.98 5.04 7.81
CA ARG A 193 -27.32 6.33 8.44
C ARG A 193 -26.82 6.32 9.88
N SER A 194 -25.66 6.91 10.10
CA SER A 194 -25.22 7.18 11.46
C SER A 194 -26.18 8.14 12.15
N ARG A 195 -26.51 7.90 13.42
CA ARG A 195 -27.42 8.77 14.17
C ARG A 195 -26.73 10.07 14.56
N LYS A 196 -27.19 11.21 14.01
CA LYS A 196 -26.77 12.56 14.39
C LYS A 196 -26.80 12.73 15.91
N SER A 197 -25.62 12.74 16.51
CA SER A 197 -25.46 12.93 17.95
C SER A 197 -25.12 14.38 18.27
N SER A 198 -25.58 14.86 19.42
CA SER A 198 -25.34 16.23 19.87
C SER A 198 -23.83 16.46 20.08
N PRO A 199 -23.29 17.64 19.70
CA PRO A 199 -21.89 17.99 19.93
C PRO A 199 -21.45 17.75 21.38
N ARG A 200 -20.27 17.16 21.58
CA ARG A 200 -19.76 16.83 22.92
C ARG A 200 -19.33 18.10 23.65
N ARG A 201 -20.19 18.58 24.56
CA ARG A 201 -20.04 19.83 25.35
C ARG A 201 -18.89 19.86 26.38
N ALA A 202 -17.89 18.98 26.28
CA ALA A 202 -16.81 18.89 27.25
C ALA A 202 -15.80 20.03 27.06
N SER A 203 -15.83 21.02 27.96
CA SER A 203 -14.95 22.19 27.96
C SER A 203 -13.54 21.93 28.51
N ALA A 204 -13.30 20.77 29.14
CA ALA A 204 -12.00 20.38 29.68
C ALA A 204 -11.78 18.85 29.58
N PRO A 205 -10.55 18.38 29.33
CA PRO A 205 -10.24 16.95 29.29
C PRO A 205 -10.59 16.23 30.59
N GLY A 206 -11.41 15.18 30.52
CA GLY A 206 -11.73 14.31 31.66
C GLY A 206 -12.99 14.66 32.45
N ALA A 207 -13.68 15.77 32.14
CA ALA A 207 -14.94 16.16 32.81
C ALA A 207 -16.15 15.23 32.55
N GLY A 208 -15.96 14.14 31.80
CA GLY A 208 -17.01 13.20 31.39
C GLY A 208 -16.59 11.72 31.35
N GLY A 209 -15.64 11.30 32.19
CA GLY A 209 -15.31 9.88 32.40
C GLY A 209 -14.36 9.23 31.38
N PHE A 210 -14.13 9.84 30.22
CA PHE A 210 -13.03 9.53 29.30
C PHE A 210 -12.29 10.83 28.92
N ARG A 211 -11.01 10.73 28.51
CA ARG A 211 -10.21 11.87 28.03
C ARG A 211 -10.70 12.35 26.66
N THR A 212 -11.85 13.00 26.62
CA THR A 212 -12.51 13.50 25.42
C THR A 212 -12.50 15.04 25.38
N THR A 213 -12.43 15.58 24.17
CA THR A 213 -12.39 17.02 23.88
C THR A 213 -13.63 17.44 23.10
N HIS A 214 -13.88 18.75 23.01
CA HIS A 214 -14.98 19.28 22.22
C HIS A 214 -14.82 18.94 20.72
N THR A 215 -15.93 18.65 20.07
CA THR A 215 -16.04 18.24 18.66
C THR A 215 -17.29 18.87 18.03
N GLY A 216 -17.38 18.81 16.70
CA GLY A 216 -18.57 19.23 15.95
C GLY A 216 -19.76 18.28 16.13
N ALA A 217 -20.73 18.38 15.22
CA ALA A 217 -21.83 17.41 15.17
C ALA A 217 -21.28 16.02 14.82
N GLU A 218 -21.60 15.02 15.63
CA GLU A 218 -21.02 13.68 15.46
C GLU A 218 -21.96 12.76 14.67
N HIS A 219 -21.51 12.48 13.45
CA HIS A 219 -22.00 11.46 12.52
C HIS A 219 -23.44 11.67 11.99
N ASP A 220 -23.56 12.11 10.73
CA ASP A 220 -24.83 12.27 10.00
C ASP A 220 -24.69 11.75 8.56
N ASP A 221 -23.92 10.67 8.39
CA ASP A 221 -23.45 10.15 7.10
C ASP A 221 -24.41 9.18 6.40
N VAL A 222 -24.19 9.01 5.09
CA VAL A 222 -24.98 8.16 4.19
C VAL A 222 -24.03 7.55 3.14
N GLY A 223 -23.68 6.28 3.28
CA GLY A 223 -22.90 5.56 2.27
C GLY A 223 -22.56 4.12 2.68
N GLY A 224 -21.99 3.36 1.74
CA GLY A 224 -21.44 2.03 2.01
C GLY A 224 -20.10 2.08 2.78
N PRO A 225 -19.76 1.05 3.58
CA PRO A 225 -18.53 1.02 4.38
C PRO A 225 -17.22 0.86 3.59
N SER A 226 -17.23 0.47 2.31
CA SER A 226 -16.00 0.38 1.53
C SER A 226 -15.33 1.74 1.28
N ARG A 227 -16.01 2.86 1.57
CA ARG A 227 -15.48 4.25 1.43
C ARG A 227 -14.29 4.59 2.33
N PHE A 228 -14.02 3.77 3.34
CA PHE A 228 -12.89 3.95 4.24
C PHE A 228 -11.61 3.24 3.77
N TYR A 229 -11.63 2.57 2.62
CA TYR A 229 -10.53 1.73 2.13
C TYR A 229 -10.03 2.19 0.75
N PRO A 230 -8.73 2.12 0.46
CA PRO A 230 -8.23 2.08 -0.89
C PRO A 230 -8.91 0.95 -1.68
N VAL A 231 -9.44 1.31 -2.83
CA VAL A 231 -9.85 0.42 -3.92
C VAL A 231 -8.90 0.79 -5.08
N VAL A 232 -8.39 -0.15 -5.88
CA VAL A 232 -7.23 0.00 -6.83
C VAL A 232 -7.62 -0.57 -8.23
N GLU A 233 -7.19 -0.12 -9.45
CA GLU A 233 -7.93 -0.30 -10.77
C GLU A 233 -7.50 -1.44 -11.77
N PRO A 234 -8.18 -1.66 -12.94
CA PRO A 234 -7.63 -2.39 -14.09
C PRO A 234 -7.32 -1.47 -15.27
N ALA A 235 -6.27 -1.76 -16.05
CA ALA A 235 -5.74 -0.75 -16.98
C ALA A 235 -6.59 -0.50 -18.25
N GLY A 236 -7.29 0.65 -18.27
CA GLY A 236 -7.86 1.27 -19.47
C GLY A 236 -7.33 2.67 -19.79
N LEU A 237 -6.60 3.26 -18.84
CA LEU A 237 -6.40 4.70 -18.67
C LEU A 237 -4.92 5.14 -18.83
N SER A 238 -4.67 6.40 -19.18
CA SER A 238 -3.30 6.95 -19.34
C SER A 238 -2.62 7.21 -17.99
N PRO A 239 -1.29 7.46 -17.91
CA PRO A 239 -0.65 7.84 -16.65
C PRO A 239 -1.17 9.16 -16.08
N GLN A 240 -1.66 10.05 -16.95
CA GLN A 240 -2.34 11.27 -16.54
C GLN A 240 -3.68 10.92 -15.89
N ASP A 241 -4.45 9.99 -16.45
CA ASP A 241 -5.68 9.48 -15.84
C ASP A 241 -5.41 8.67 -14.56
N LEU A 242 -4.28 7.97 -14.44
CA LEU A 242 -3.87 7.26 -13.20
C LEU A 242 -3.43 8.23 -12.09
N LEU A 243 -2.88 9.39 -12.45
CA LEU A 243 -2.58 10.49 -11.52
C LEU A 243 -3.85 11.32 -11.20
N LEU A 244 -4.73 11.54 -12.17
CA LEU A 244 -6.02 12.20 -12.04
C LEU A 244 -7.09 11.31 -11.39
N ALA A 245 -6.86 10.00 -11.29
CA ALA A 245 -7.66 9.10 -10.45
C ALA A 245 -7.51 9.40 -8.94
N GLY A 246 -6.66 10.36 -8.56
CA GLY A 246 -6.79 11.06 -7.28
C GLY A 246 -8.05 11.93 -7.15
N GLN A 247 -8.82 12.12 -8.23
CA GLN A 247 -10.09 12.86 -8.27
C GLN A 247 -11.31 12.00 -8.70
N ALA A 248 -11.09 10.80 -9.24
CA ALA A 248 -12.15 9.84 -9.55
C ALA A 248 -12.20 8.77 -8.45
N GLY A 249 -13.30 8.74 -7.70
CA GLY A 249 -13.50 7.69 -6.69
C GLY A 249 -13.66 6.31 -7.32
N PHE A 250 -13.35 5.28 -6.53
CA PHE A 250 -13.38 3.84 -6.87
C PHE A 250 -12.30 3.39 -7.86
N HIS A 251 -11.75 2.20 -7.62
CA HIS A 251 -10.89 1.51 -8.57
C HIS A 251 -10.99 -0.04 -8.32
N TYR A 252 -11.01 -0.93 -9.33
CA TYR A 252 -11.07 -2.42 -9.22
C TYR A 252 -9.78 -3.23 -9.55
N ALA A 253 -9.18 -3.99 -8.62
CA ALA A 253 -7.95 -4.75 -8.89
C ALA A 253 -8.12 -6.20 -8.48
N GLY A 254 -8.74 -6.98 -9.36
CA GLY A 254 -8.57 -8.42 -9.39
C GLY A 254 -7.24 -8.81 -10.04
N ARG A 255 -7.18 -9.97 -10.69
CA ARG A 255 -6.00 -10.37 -11.47
C ARG A 255 -5.69 -9.38 -12.59
N ALA A 256 -4.41 -9.17 -12.87
CA ALA A 256 -3.95 -8.45 -14.06
C ALA A 256 -4.67 -8.95 -15.31
N THR A 257 -5.30 -8.01 -16.03
CA THR A 257 -6.18 -8.28 -17.17
C THR A 257 -5.43 -8.90 -18.35
N ALA A 258 -6.15 -9.43 -19.34
CA ALA A 258 -5.53 -9.93 -20.57
C ALA A 258 -4.77 -8.82 -21.34
N LYS A 259 -5.24 -7.56 -21.26
CA LYS A 259 -4.62 -6.38 -21.88
C LYS A 259 -3.34 -5.93 -21.16
N GLU A 260 -3.27 -6.11 -19.84
CA GLU A 260 -2.08 -5.77 -19.04
C GLU A 260 -0.94 -6.76 -19.16
N ARG A 261 -1.21 -8.01 -19.55
CA ARG A 261 -0.21 -9.10 -19.61
C ARG A 261 0.60 -8.99 -20.90
N PRO A 262 1.90 -8.64 -20.85
CA PRO A 262 2.75 -8.74 -22.02
C PRO A 262 2.86 -10.20 -22.48
N VAL A 263 3.14 -10.37 -23.76
CA VAL A 263 3.42 -11.66 -24.40
C VAL A 263 4.67 -11.46 -25.24
N ALA A 264 5.68 -12.29 -25.04
CA ALA A 264 6.92 -12.18 -25.80
C ALA A 264 6.70 -12.63 -27.26
N PRO A 265 7.60 -12.27 -28.21
CA PRO A 265 7.41 -12.58 -29.63
C PRO A 265 7.29 -14.08 -29.96
N ASP A 266 7.82 -14.96 -29.10
CA ASP A 266 7.74 -16.42 -29.16
C ASP A 266 6.45 -17.00 -28.53
N GLY A 267 5.62 -16.16 -27.91
CA GLY A 267 4.41 -16.55 -27.18
C GLY A 267 4.59 -16.72 -25.66
N THR A 268 5.80 -16.51 -25.10
CA THR A 268 6.10 -16.66 -23.67
C THR A 268 5.28 -15.70 -22.80
N LYS A 269 4.83 -16.19 -21.63
CA LYS A 269 3.92 -15.49 -20.71
C LYS A 269 4.28 -15.78 -19.26
N HIS A 270 4.39 -14.72 -18.46
CA HIS A 270 4.53 -14.86 -17.01
C HIS A 270 3.20 -15.27 -16.34
N SER A 271 3.24 -16.21 -15.39
CA SER A 271 2.01 -16.75 -14.77
C SER A 271 1.45 -15.89 -13.63
N THR A 272 2.33 -15.29 -12.82
CA THR A 272 2.01 -14.60 -11.55
C THR A 272 2.04 -13.06 -11.64
N VAL A 273 1.74 -12.51 -12.83
CA VAL A 273 1.64 -11.06 -13.10
C VAL A 273 0.78 -10.33 -12.06
N LYS A 274 1.37 -9.35 -11.36
CA LYS A 274 0.67 -8.42 -10.47
C LYS A 274 -0.05 -7.34 -11.30
N PRO A 275 -1.23 -6.85 -10.86
CA PRO A 275 -1.94 -5.76 -11.55
C PRO A 275 -1.11 -4.48 -11.51
N LEU A 276 -1.15 -3.70 -12.59
CA LEU A 276 -0.33 -2.48 -12.71
C LEU A 276 -0.65 -1.46 -11.60
N THR A 277 -1.91 -1.35 -11.25
CA THR A 277 -2.46 -0.39 -10.30
C THR A 277 -2.12 -0.69 -8.85
N VAL A 278 -2.04 -1.97 -8.45
CA VAL A 278 -1.54 -2.38 -7.13
C VAL A 278 -0.07 -1.96 -7.00
N MET A 279 0.71 -2.12 -8.07
CA MET A 279 2.10 -1.66 -8.09
C MET A 279 2.20 -0.13 -8.10
N HIS A 280 1.34 0.58 -8.83
CA HIS A 280 1.24 2.04 -8.76
C HIS A 280 0.96 2.53 -7.34
N TRP A 281 -0.07 2.00 -6.67
CA TRP A 281 -0.41 2.39 -5.30
C TRP A 281 0.74 2.10 -4.32
N LEU A 282 1.36 0.91 -4.40
CA LEU A 282 2.51 0.55 -3.55
C LEU A 282 3.71 1.46 -3.79
N VAL A 283 4.13 1.63 -5.05
CA VAL A 283 5.27 2.50 -5.40
C VAL A 283 4.99 3.93 -4.98
N ASN A 284 3.77 4.43 -5.21
CA ASN A 284 3.41 5.78 -4.84
C ASN A 284 3.39 5.99 -3.32
N LEU A 285 2.90 5.01 -2.54
CA LEU A 285 2.85 5.07 -1.07
C LEU A 285 4.23 5.08 -0.42
N VAL A 286 5.20 4.34 -0.98
CA VAL A 286 6.50 4.11 -0.32
C VAL A 286 7.66 4.91 -0.90
N SER A 287 7.42 5.74 -1.92
CA SER A 287 8.44 6.58 -2.57
C SER A 287 7.88 7.91 -3.05
N MET A 288 8.78 8.85 -3.35
CA MET A 288 8.48 10.14 -3.98
C MET A 288 8.99 10.19 -5.45
N PRO A 289 8.48 11.09 -6.30
CA PRO A 289 9.07 11.35 -7.62
C PRO A 289 10.58 11.61 -7.55
N GLY A 290 11.34 11.13 -8.54
CA GLY A 290 12.81 11.20 -8.57
C GLY A 290 13.54 10.26 -7.60
N GLN A 291 12.83 9.42 -6.84
CA GLN A 291 13.45 8.36 -6.05
C GLN A 291 13.66 7.08 -6.86
N VAL A 292 14.53 6.20 -6.36
CA VAL A 292 14.92 4.94 -7.00
C VAL A 292 14.14 3.78 -6.38
N ILE A 293 13.53 2.95 -7.22
CA ILE A 293 12.94 1.65 -6.87
C ILE A 293 13.89 0.53 -7.29
N LEU A 294 14.04 -0.49 -6.44
CA LEU A 294 14.71 -1.74 -6.78
C LEU A 294 13.69 -2.88 -6.68
N ASP A 295 13.56 -3.65 -7.76
CA ASP A 295 12.84 -4.92 -7.74
C ASP A 295 13.83 -6.07 -8.03
N PRO A 296 14.16 -6.92 -7.04
CA PRO A 296 15.03 -8.07 -7.25
C PRO A 296 14.34 -9.28 -7.91
N PHE A 297 13.03 -9.20 -8.21
CA PHE A 297 12.22 -10.28 -8.79
C PHE A 297 11.27 -9.76 -9.88
N GLY A 298 11.84 -9.25 -10.98
CA GLY A 298 11.13 -8.47 -12.00
C GLY A 298 9.90 -9.14 -12.60
N GLY A 299 9.92 -10.45 -12.82
CA GLY A 299 8.88 -11.22 -13.48
C GLY A 299 8.49 -10.59 -14.82
N SER A 300 7.22 -10.21 -14.97
CA SER A 300 6.74 -9.50 -16.16
C SER A 300 6.99 -7.99 -16.17
N GLY A 301 7.79 -7.42 -15.27
CA GLY A 301 8.16 -6.00 -15.24
C GLY A 301 7.10 -5.02 -14.74
N THR A 302 6.05 -5.46 -14.03
CA THR A 302 4.95 -4.56 -13.60
C THR A 302 5.46 -3.41 -12.72
N THR A 303 6.44 -3.68 -11.85
CA THR A 303 7.09 -2.67 -11.00
C THR A 303 7.81 -1.59 -11.80
N ALA A 304 8.45 -1.96 -12.92
CA ALA A 304 9.14 -1.03 -13.79
C ALA A 304 8.18 -0.04 -14.44
N GLU A 305 7.07 -0.55 -14.97
CA GLU A 305 6.02 0.27 -15.57
C GLU A 305 5.44 1.27 -14.56
N ALA A 306 5.07 0.79 -13.37
CA ALA A 306 4.55 1.65 -12.31
C ALA A 306 5.56 2.72 -11.85
N ALA A 307 6.83 2.34 -11.66
CA ALA A 307 7.87 3.27 -11.26
C ALA A 307 8.12 4.35 -12.32
N ILE A 308 8.23 3.97 -13.60
CA ILE A 308 8.44 4.90 -14.71
C ILE A 308 7.25 5.84 -14.85
N ASP A 309 6.00 5.34 -14.91
CA ASP A 309 4.80 6.17 -15.01
C ASP A 309 4.77 7.25 -13.90
N LEU A 310 5.06 6.83 -12.67
CA LEU A 310 5.10 7.68 -11.48
C LEU A 310 6.36 8.57 -11.39
N GLY A 311 7.28 8.52 -12.37
CA GLY A 311 8.48 9.35 -12.41
C GLY A 311 9.52 9.00 -11.34
N ARG A 312 9.59 7.73 -10.96
CA ARG A 312 10.69 7.15 -10.18
C ARG A 312 11.73 6.54 -11.14
N GLU A 313 12.99 6.52 -10.73
CA GLU A 313 14.00 5.67 -11.35
C GLU A 313 13.78 4.21 -10.93
N VAL A 314 14.15 3.25 -11.76
CA VAL A 314 13.95 1.83 -11.43
C VAL A 314 15.11 0.95 -11.88
N THR A 315 15.49 0.01 -11.02
CA THR A 315 16.38 -1.11 -11.33
C THR A 315 15.59 -2.40 -11.13
N ILE A 316 15.59 -3.26 -12.15
CA ILE A 316 14.94 -4.57 -12.13
C ILE A 316 16.03 -5.64 -12.25
N ILE A 317 15.92 -6.71 -11.47
CA ILE A 317 16.69 -7.94 -11.63
C ILE A 317 15.70 -9.06 -11.93
N GLU A 318 16.01 -9.86 -12.96
CA GLU A 318 15.26 -11.06 -13.31
C GLU A 318 16.26 -12.17 -13.65
N ALA A 319 15.98 -13.39 -13.19
CA ALA A 319 16.87 -14.54 -13.36
C ALA A 319 16.53 -15.34 -14.63
N GLU A 320 15.25 -15.43 -14.98
CA GLU A 320 14.78 -16.19 -16.14
C GLU A 320 14.79 -15.31 -17.39
N SER A 321 15.74 -15.56 -18.29
CA SER A 321 15.96 -14.72 -19.49
C SER A 321 14.74 -14.65 -20.42
N GLU A 322 13.85 -15.65 -20.38
CA GLU A 322 12.59 -15.69 -21.13
C GLU A 322 11.60 -14.56 -20.74
N PHE A 323 11.74 -13.95 -19.56
CA PHE A 323 10.88 -12.85 -19.11
C PHE A 323 11.44 -11.46 -19.46
N ILE A 324 12.71 -11.34 -19.88
CA ILE A 324 13.32 -10.05 -20.24
C ILE A 324 12.53 -9.30 -21.35
N PRO A 325 12.08 -9.95 -22.45
CA PRO A 325 11.26 -9.26 -23.47
C PRO A 325 9.92 -8.74 -22.94
N LEU A 326 9.38 -9.35 -21.87
CA LEU A 326 8.14 -8.88 -21.21
C LEU A 326 8.38 -7.59 -20.42
N ILE A 327 9.56 -7.47 -19.80
CA ILE A 327 10.01 -6.29 -19.07
C ILE A 327 10.28 -5.15 -20.05
N GLU A 328 11.01 -5.42 -21.14
CA GLU A 328 11.33 -4.45 -22.19
C GLU A 328 10.06 -3.81 -22.78
N GLN A 329 9.08 -4.62 -23.19
CA GLN A 329 7.78 -4.13 -23.70
C GLN A 329 7.08 -3.18 -22.71
N ARG A 330 7.16 -3.46 -21.40
CA ARG A 330 6.56 -2.60 -20.37
C ARG A 330 7.34 -1.30 -20.16
N VAL A 331 8.67 -1.36 -20.19
CA VAL A 331 9.56 -0.19 -20.06
C VAL A 331 9.36 0.75 -21.25
N GLU A 332 9.39 0.24 -22.48
CA GLU A 332 9.12 1.02 -23.69
C GLU A 332 7.73 1.68 -23.64
N ARG A 333 6.70 0.90 -23.27
CA ARG A 333 5.33 1.41 -23.13
C ARG A 333 5.24 2.54 -22.09
N ALA A 334 5.91 2.43 -20.95
CA ALA A 334 5.91 3.46 -19.92
C ALA A 334 6.67 4.73 -20.37
N LEU A 335 7.84 4.55 -20.99
CA LEU A 335 8.66 5.66 -21.50
C LEU A 335 7.92 6.47 -22.57
N SER A 336 7.24 5.82 -23.51
CA SER A 336 6.42 6.49 -24.54
C SER A 336 5.32 7.35 -23.93
N ARG A 337 4.61 6.85 -22.91
CA ARG A 337 3.55 7.65 -22.24
C ARG A 337 4.11 8.84 -21.48
N ARG A 338 5.38 8.79 -21.03
CA ARG A 338 6.06 9.95 -20.43
C ARG A 338 6.55 10.96 -21.46
N SER A 339 7.00 10.55 -22.64
CA SER A 339 7.42 11.51 -23.69
C SER A 339 6.25 12.35 -24.21
N ASP A 340 5.04 11.78 -24.21
CA ASP A 340 3.81 12.46 -24.67
C ASP A 340 3.23 13.41 -23.60
N THR A 341 3.75 13.39 -22.37
CA THR A 341 3.30 14.26 -21.28
C THR A 341 4.27 15.44 -21.14
N PRO A 342 3.82 16.71 -21.33
CA PRO A 342 4.69 17.87 -21.17
C PRO A 342 5.36 17.90 -19.79
N ARG A 343 6.66 18.21 -19.74
CA ARG A 343 7.33 18.54 -18.48
C ARG A 343 6.81 19.91 -18.02
N ALA A 344 6.08 19.90 -16.91
CA ALA A 344 5.64 21.09 -16.18
C ALA A 344 6.83 21.84 -15.54
#